data_AF-A0A6H1KB09-F1
#
_entry.id   AF-A0A6H1KB09-F1
#
_cell.length_a   1.000
_cell.length_b   1.000
_cell.length_c   1.000
_cell.angle_alpha   90.00
_cell.angle_beta   90.00
_cell.angle_gamma   90.00
#
_symmetry.space_group_name_H-M   'P 1'
#
loop_
_entity.id
_entity.type
_entity.pdbx_description
1 polymer ?
#
loop_
_entity_poly.entity_id
_entity_poly.type
_entity_poly.pdbx_seq_one_letter_code
_entity_poly.pdbx_strand_id
1 'polypeptide(L)'
;MARRLLSEQRALRRPCRAAGLDGPDGPAVRALADRQALLWLAAAVLGVQEAADEGRGLFLGGPHWALLALSGITERLGVPLPAPAADPREQVWAELAGRVRHGVDCDIYATRVLW
;
A
#
# COMPACT_ATOMS: atom_id res chain seq x y z
N MET A 1 -0.92 -12.58 3.93
CA MET A 1 -0.28 -11.33 3.47
C MET A 1 1.02 -11.03 4.21
N ALA A 2 0.99 -10.83 5.53
CA ALA A 2 2.18 -10.49 6.33
C ALA A 2 3.39 -11.42 6.12
N ARG A 3 3.19 -12.75 6.09
CA ARG A 3 4.28 -13.73 5.85
C ARG A 3 4.96 -13.57 4.48
N ARG A 4 4.21 -13.22 3.42
CA ARG A 4 4.76 -12.99 2.08
C ARG A 4 5.56 -11.69 2.01
N LEU A 5 5.06 -10.63 2.62
CA LEU A 5 5.80 -9.36 2.71
C LEU A 5 7.09 -9.51 3.52
N LEU A 6 7.05 -10.29 4.61
CA LEU A 6 8.22 -10.61 5.42
C LEU A 6 9.25 -11.46 4.67
N SER A 7 8.82 -12.43 3.86
CA SER A 7 9.77 -13.22 3.04
C SER A 7 10.45 -12.36 1.98
N GLU A 8 9.70 -11.47 1.33
CA GLU A 8 10.25 -10.50 0.38
C GLU A 8 11.25 -9.54 1.05
N GLN A 9 10.91 -8.98 2.21
CA GLN A 9 11.81 -8.10 2.96
C GLN A 9 13.12 -8.81 3.33
N ARG A 10 13.04 -10.08 3.76
CA ARG A 10 14.23 -10.88 4.09
C ARG A 10 15.08 -11.18 2.86
N ALA A 11 14.45 -11.47 1.72
CA ALA A 11 15.13 -11.73 0.46
C ALA A 11 15.90 -10.49 -0.04
N LEU A 12 15.36 -9.28 0.18
CA LEU A 12 15.96 -8.03 -0.32
C LEU A 12 17.06 -7.45 0.57
N ARG A 13 17.12 -7.81 1.85
CA ARG A 13 18.13 -7.27 2.79
C ARG A 13 19.57 -7.47 2.35
N ARG A 14 19.91 -8.63 1.79
CA ARG A 14 21.28 -8.95 1.35
C ARG A 14 21.65 -8.21 0.06
N PRO A 15 20.84 -8.29 -1.02
CA PRO A 15 21.08 -7.50 -2.23
C PRO A 15 21.17 -5.99 -1.98
N CYS A 16 20.29 -5.41 -1.14
CA CYS A 16 20.31 -3.96 -0.88
C CYS A 16 21.59 -3.51 -0.19
N ARG A 17 22.15 -4.33 0.71
CA ARG A 17 23.44 -4.04 1.36
C ARG A 17 24.61 -4.16 0.39
N ALA A 18 24.56 -5.11 -0.55
CA ALA A 18 25.60 -5.30 -1.55
C ALA A 18 25.59 -4.18 -2.61
N ALA A 19 24.42 -3.75 -3.07
CA ALA A 19 24.28 -2.67 -4.03
C ALA A 19 24.88 -1.32 -3.55
N GLY A 20 24.88 -1.07 -2.24
CA GLY A 20 25.54 0.11 -1.66
C GLY A 20 27.07 0.09 -1.75
N LEU A 21 27.68 -1.07 -2.02
CA LEU A 21 29.13 -1.24 -2.17
C LEU A 21 29.60 -1.06 -3.62
N ASP A 22 28.76 -1.45 -4.59
CA ASP A 22 29.09 -1.43 -6.03
C ASP A 22 28.74 -0.09 -6.73
N GLY A 23 28.10 0.84 -6.00
CA GLY A 23 27.67 2.15 -6.50
C GLY A 23 26.17 2.20 -6.84
N PRO A 24 25.54 3.39 -6.82
CA PRO A 24 24.09 3.54 -6.97
C PRO A 24 23.57 3.35 -8.41
N ASP A 25 24.48 3.19 -9.37
CA ASP A 25 24.17 3.28 -10.79
C ASP A 25 23.94 1.90 -11.40
N GLY A 26 22.83 1.75 -12.14
CA GLY A 26 22.57 0.56 -12.94
C GLY A 26 21.14 0.01 -12.82
N PRO A 27 20.66 -0.70 -13.85
CA PRO A 27 19.28 -1.20 -13.91
C PRO A 27 18.95 -2.18 -12.79
N ALA A 28 19.92 -2.96 -12.31
CA ALA A 28 19.73 -3.90 -11.20
C ALA A 28 19.53 -3.19 -9.85
N VAL A 29 20.30 -2.14 -9.57
CA VAL A 29 20.17 -1.31 -8.36
C VAL A 29 18.83 -0.57 -8.38
N ARG A 30 18.43 -0.06 -9.55
CA ARG A 30 17.13 0.58 -9.73
C ARG A 30 15.97 -0.38 -9.48
N ALA A 31 15.99 -1.56 -10.08
CA ALA A 31 14.95 -2.57 -9.88
C ALA A 31 14.84 -2.99 -8.40
N LEU A 32 15.98 -3.06 -7.71
CA LEU A 32 16.05 -3.37 -6.29
C LEU A 32 15.45 -2.25 -5.43
N ALA A 33 15.78 -0.99 -5.72
CA ALA A 33 15.23 0.18 -5.06
C ALA A 33 13.71 0.28 -5.27
N ASP A 34 13.23 0.02 -6.49
CA ASP A 34 11.80 0.01 -6.81
C ASP A 34 11.07 -1.10 -6.03
N ARG A 35 11.67 -2.30 -5.92
CA ARG A 35 11.11 -3.40 -5.12
C ARG A 35 11.08 -3.07 -3.62
N GLN A 36 12.11 -2.41 -3.10
CA GLN A 36 12.16 -1.95 -1.72
C GLN A 36 11.12 -0.85 -1.43
N ALA A 37 10.92 0.09 -2.36
CA ALA A 37 9.91 1.14 -2.26
C ALA A 37 8.48 0.55 -2.21
N LEU A 38 8.21 -0.47 -3.03
CA LEU A 38 6.92 -1.18 -2.98
C LEU A 38 6.67 -1.89 -1.64
N LEU A 39 7.71 -2.43 -0.99
CA LEU A 39 7.56 -3.00 0.36
C LEU A 39 7.29 -1.94 1.42
N TRP A 40 7.95 -0.79 1.35
CA TRP A 40 7.65 0.33 2.24
C TRP A 40 6.25 0.87 2.02
N LEU A 41 5.79 0.94 0.77
CA LEU A 41 4.43 1.32 0.45
C LEU A 41 3.41 0.32 1.05
N ALA A 42 3.67 -0.99 0.95
CA ALA A 42 2.81 -1.99 1.59
C ALA A 42 2.77 -1.83 3.12
N ALA A 43 3.90 -1.54 3.75
CA ALA A 43 3.98 -1.28 5.19
C ALA A 43 3.24 0.02 5.58
N ALA A 44 3.36 1.07 4.77
CA ALA A 44 2.65 2.33 4.99
C ALA A 44 1.14 2.15 4.88
N VAL A 45 0.64 1.37 3.92
CA VAL A 45 -0.79 1.05 3.81
C VAL A 45 -1.31 0.38 5.10
N LEU A 46 -0.56 -0.60 5.62
CA LEU A 46 -0.92 -1.26 6.88
C LEU A 46 -0.88 -0.30 8.07
N GLY A 47 0.17 0.53 8.19
CA GLY A 47 0.29 1.51 9.27
C GLY A 47 -0.80 2.58 9.23
N VAL A 48 -1.22 3.03 8.04
CA VAL A 48 -2.35 3.96 7.88
C VAL A 48 -3.65 3.29 8.31
N GLN A 49 -3.88 2.04 7.93
CA GLN A 49 -5.08 1.31 8.33
C GLN A 49 -5.15 1.13 9.84
N GLU A 50 -4.05 0.73 10.48
CA GLU A 50 -3.93 0.58 11.93
C GLU A 50 -4.17 1.91 12.66
N ALA A 51 -3.51 2.99 12.23
CA ALA A 51 -3.70 4.32 12.82
C ALA A 51 -5.12 4.88 12.64
N ALA A 52 -5.79 4.55 11.53
CA ALA A 52 -7.15 5.00 11.26
C ALA A 52 -8.23 4.16 11.97
N ASP A 53 -7.95 2.89 12.24
CA ASP A 53 -8.81 2.00 13.04
C ASP A 53 -8.95 2.52 14.48
N GLU A 54 -7.84 2.97 15.08
CA GLU A 54 -7.83 3.62 16.40
C GLU A 54 -8.59 4.96 16.44
N GLY A 55 -8.74 5.61 15.28
CA GLY A 55 -9.06 7.03 15.19
C GLY A 55 -10.53 7.40 14.98
N ARG A 56 -11.38 6.49 14.48
CA ARG A 56 -12.86 6.62 14.32
C ARG A 56 -13.51 5.59 13.36
N GLY A 57 -12.78 4.64 12.79
CA GLY A 57 -13.35 3.66 11.84
C GLY A 57 -13.83 4.30 10.52
N LEU A 58 -13.19 5.38 10.09
CA LEU A 58 -13.45 6.07 8.81
C LEU A 58 -12.90 5.25 7.63
N PHE A 59 -13.07 5.72 6.40
CA PHE A 59 -12.64 5.03 5.16
C PHE A 59 -11.27 4.35 5.27
N LEU A 60 -10.26 5.06 5.80
CA LEU A 60 -8.90 4.53 5.95
C LEU A 60 -8.77 3.44 7.03
N GLY A 61 -9.67 3.33 8.00
CA GLY A 61 -9.71 2.20 8.93
C GLY A 61 -10.33 0.94 8.30
N GLY A 62 -11.11 1.09 7.22
CA GLY A 62 -11.77 -0.01 6.55
C GLY A 62 -10.82 -0.92 5.76
N PRO A 63 -11.14 -2.23 5.59
CA PRO A 63 -10.25 -3.17 4.92
C PRO A 63 -10.22 -3.04 3.38
N HIS A 64 -11.27 -2.48 2.76
CA HIS A 64 -11.45 -2.53 1.31
C HIS A 64 -10.40 -1.74 0.52
N TRP A 65 -10.08 -0.51 0.94
CA TRP A 65 -9.04 0.28 0.28
C TRP A 65 -7.66 -0.33 0.49
N ALA A 66 -7.39 -0.86 1.69
CA ALA A 66 -6.13 -1.50 2.02
C ALA A 66 -5.92 -2.76 1.16
N LEU A 67 -6.95 -3.60 1.04
CA LEU A 67 -6.94 -4.76 0.15
C LEU A 67 -6.72 -4.37 -1.31
N LEU A 68 -7.36 -3.30 -1.79
CA LEU A 68 -7.19 -2.82 -3.16
C LEU A 68 -5.76 -2.33 -3.41
N ALA A 69 -5.20 -1.51 -2.51
CA ALA A 69 -3.85 -1.00 -2.60
C ALA A 69 -2.81 -2.14 -2.55
N LEU A 70 -2.96 -3.07 -1.60
CA LEU A 70 -2.07 -4.21 -1.43
C LEU A 70 -2.12 -5.17 -2.61
N SER A 71 -3.30 -5.37 -3.23
CA SER A 71 -3.42 -6.16 -4.45
C SER A 71 -2.56 -5.57 -5.57
N GLY A 72 -2.69 -4.27 -5.85
CA GLY A 72 -1.87 -3.59 -6.87
C GLY A 72 -0.37 -3.59 -6.54
N ILE A 73 0.00 -3.42 -5.27
CA ILE A 73 1.41 -3.50 -4.85
C ILE A 73 1.98 -4.90 -5.07
N THR A 74 1.23 -5.94 -4.68
CA THR A 74 1.68 -7.33 -4.80
C THR A 74 1.75 -7.82 -6.24
N GLU A 75 0.86 -7.34 -7.12
CA GLU A 75 0.96 -7.51 -8.57
C GLU A 75 2.27 -6.90 -9.11
N ARG A 76 2.58 -5.66 -8.73
CA ARG A 76 3.84 -4.99 -9.12
C ARG A 76 5.09 -5.66 -8.57
N LEU A 77 4.98 -6.32 -7.42
CA LEU A 77 6.05 -7.15 -6.85
C LEU A 77 6.19 -8.51 -7.56
N GLY A 78 5.27 -8.89 -8.44
CA GLY A 78 5.24 -10.20 -9.10
C GLY A 78 4.80 -11.33 -8.17
N VAL A 79 4.14 -11.00 -7.05
CA VAL A 79 3.67 -11.98 -6.05
C VAL A 79 2.18 -11.75 -5.79
N PRO A 80 1.31 -11.92 -6.81
CA PRO A 80 -0.10 -11.56 -6.71
C PRO A 80 -0.78 -12.27 -5.53
N LEU A 81 -1.69 -11.54 -4.88
CA LEU A 81 -2.56 -12.11 -3.85
C LEU A 81 -3.60 -13.03 -4.49
N PRO A 82 -4.06 -14.07 -3.77
CA PRO A 82 -5.25 -14.80 -4.16
C PRO A 82 -6.42 -13.80 -4.30
N ALA A 83 -7.21 -13.96 -5.37
CA ALA A 83 -8.38 -13.10 -5.57
C ALA A 83 -9.32 -13.19 -4.35
N PRO A 84 -9.77 -12.04 -3.81
CA PRO A 84 -10.73 -12.03 -2.72
C PRO A 84 -12.10 -12.55 -3.21
N ALA A 85 -12.93 -13.03 -2.28
CA ALA A 85 -14.27 -13.53 -2.57
C ALA A 85 -15.23 -12.46 -3.12
N ALA A 86 -14.96 -11.19 -2.82
CA ALA A 86 -15.64 -10.03 -3.39
C ALA A 86 -14.60 -8.99 -3.82
N ASP A 87 -14.80 -8.36 -4.98
CA ASP A 87 -13.91 -7.31 -5.48
C ASP A 87 -14.05 -6.05 -4.60
N PRO A 88 -12.98 -5.61 -3.90
CA PRO A 88 -13.04 -4.42 -3.06
C PRO A 88 -13.24 -3.12 -3.84
N ARG A 89 -13.03 -3.12 -5.17
CA ARG A 89 -13.09 -1.92 -6.01
C ARG A 89 -14.43 -1.20 -5.92
N GLU A 90 -15.55 -1.93 -5.97
CA GLU A 90 -16.88 -1.32 -5.98
C GLU A 90 -17.13 -0.45 -4.75
N GLN A 91 -16.81 -0.98 -3.57
CA GLN A 91 -17.01 -0.27 -2.30
C GLN A 91 -16.05 0.91 -2.14
N VAL A 92 -14.81 0.76 -2.60
CA VAL A 92 -13.84 1.87 -2.60
C VAL A 92 -14.31 2.98 -3.53
N TRP A 93 -14.78 2.66 -4.74
CA TRP A 93 -15.27 3.67 -5.68
C TRP A 93 -16.53 4.38 -5.18
N ALA A 94 -17.46 3.65 -4.57
CA ALA A 94 -18.65 4.24 -3.98
C ALA A 94 -18.31 5.27 -2.88
N GLU A 95 -17.36 4.94 -2.00
CA GLU A 95 -16.89 5.83 -0.94
C GLU A 95 -16.15 7.05 -1.50
N LEU A 96 -15.22 6.86 -2.43
CA LEU A 96 -14.49 7.97 -3.07
C LEU A 96 -15.46 8.92 -3.78
N ALA A 97 -16.43 8.38 -4.51
CA ALA A 97 -17.47 9.19 -5.15
C ALA A 97 -18.34 9.94 -4.13
N GLY A 98 -18.66 9.31 -2.98
CA GLY A 98 -19.33 9.96 -1.86
C GLY A 98 -18.55 11.13 -1.30
N ARG A 99 -17.26 10.91 -1.00
CA ARG A 99 -16.35 11.94 -0.49
C ARG A 99 -16.22 13.13 -1.42
N VAL A 100 -16.05 12.89 -2.72
CA VAL A 100 -16.02 13.96 -3.72
C VAL A 100 -17.32 14.76 -3.73
N ARG A 101 -18.48 14.09 -3.72
CA ARG A 101 -19.79 14.79 -3.70
C ARG A 101 -20.00 15.64 -2.43
N HIS A 102 -19.41 15.23 -1.31
CA HIS A 102 -19.56 15.93 -0.03
C HIS A 102 -18.41 16.90 0.27
N GLY A 103 -17.43 17.04 -0.63
CA GLY A 103 -16.25 17.87 -0.41
C GLY A 103 -15.46 17.39 0.81
N VAL A 104 -15.16 16.10 0.89
CA VAL A 104 -14.45 15.46 1.99
C VAL A 104 -13.17 14.82 1.46
N ASP A 105 -12.05 15.02 2.15
CA ASP A 105 -10.76 14.45 1.77
C ASP A 105 -10.68 12.95 2.10
N CYS A 106 -9.71 12.25 1.53
CA CYS A 106 -9.40 10.85 1.81
C CYS A 106 -8.44 10.69 3.00
N ASP A 107 -8.29 11.70 3.85
CA ASP A 107 -7.44 11.63 5.04
C ASP A 107 -8.09 10.87 6.20
N ILE A 108 -7.32 10.67 7.28
CA ILE A 108 -7.75 9.93 8.47
C ILE A 108 -8.90 10.66 9.19
N TYR A 109 -9.04 11.97 8.99
CA TYR A 109 -10.00 12.80 9.71
C TYR A 109 -11.27 13.10 8.93
N ALA A 110 -11.36 12.68 7.67
CA ALA A 110 -12.40 13.09 6.74
C ALA A 110 -12.51 14.63 6.69
N THR A 111 -11.37 15.29 6.53
CA THR A 111 -11.29 16.76 6.51
C THR A 111 -12.16 17.33 5.40
N ARG A 112 -13.03 18.29 5.75
CA ARG A 112 -13.84 18.99 4.76
C ARG A 112 -12.96 19.89 3.91
N VAL A 113 -13.15 19.78 2.62
CA VAL A 113 -12.45 20.46 1.56
C VAL A 113 -13.26 21.71 1.17
N LEU A 114 -12.60 22.87 1.08
CA LEU A 114 -13.27 24.17 0.97
C LEU A 114 -13.29 24.76 -0.44
N TRP A 115 -12.86 24.01 -1.46
CA TRP A 115 -12.79 24.47 -2.84
C TRP A 115 -13.92 23.92 -3.71
#